data_AF-A0A349URT9-F1
#
_entry.id   AF-A0A349URT9-F1
#
_cell.length_a   1.000
_cell.length_b   1.000
_cell.length_c   1.000
_cell.angle_alpha   90.00
_cell.angle_beta   90.00
_cell.angle_gamma   90.00
#
_symmetry.space_group_name_H-M   'P 1'
#
loop_
_entity.id
_entity.type
_entity.pdbx_description
1 polymer ?
#
loop_
_entity_poly.entity_id
_entity_poly.type
_entity_poly.pdbx_seq_one_letter_code
_entity_poly.pdbx_strand_id
1 'polypeptide(L)'
;QIDRARPLYVQVDTDGFAPPTIPIYREMIGMNVMSPFEVAAGCDVVQVGRDWPDLALFGGIDKRVLAQGPAAIDKMVERILPAMRKRGG
;
A
#
# COMPACT_ATOMS: atom_id res chain seq x y z
N GLN A 1 18.12 -18.34 6.95
CA GLN A 1 16.80 -18.44 7.60
C GLN A 1 16.82 -19.66 8.53
N ILE A 2 16.51 -19.48 9.82
CA ILE A 2 16.59 -20.56 10.84
C ILE A 2 15.51 -21.63 10.60
N ASP A 3 14.29 -21.20 10.24
CA ASP A 3 13.21 -22.06 9.79
C ASP A 3 13.00 -21.83 8.30
N ARG A 4 13.37 -22.79 7.43
CA ARG A 4 13.24 -22.65 5.97
C ARG A 4 11.81 -22.70 5.45
N ALA A 5 10.83 -23.11 6.25
CA ALA A 5 9.42 -23.17 5.84
C ALA A 5 8.68 -21.84 6.04
N ARG A 6 9.19 -20.95 6.90
CA ARG A 6 8.57 -19.64 7.14
C ARG A 6 8.64 -18.75 5.89
N PRO A 7 7.53 -18.11 5.47
CA PRO A 7 7.58 -17.13 4.38
C PRO A 7 8.53 -15.98 4.71
N LEU A 8 9.43 -15.65 3.77
CA LEU A 8 10.21 -14.42 3.82
C LEU A 8 9.39 -13.30 3.18
N TYR A 9 9.24 -12.19 3.90
CA TYR A 9 8.63 -10.98 3.36
C TYR A 9 9.72 -10.00 2.94
N VAL A 10 9.62 -9.50 1.71
CA VAL A 10 10.50 -8.50 1.15
C VAL A 10 9.69 -7.23 0.96
N GLN A 11 10.01 -6.24 1.81
CA GLN A 11 9.38 -4.94 1.81
C GLN A 11 10.23 -3.92 1.06
N VAL A 12 9.60 -3.25 0.09
CA VAL A 12 10.18 -2.07 -0.56
C VAL A 12 9.50 -0.82 -0.04
N ASP A 13 10.31 0.16 0.35
CA ASP A 13 9.87 1.48 0.79
C ASP A 13 10.21 2.52 -0.28
N THR A 14 9.22 3.27 -0.75
CA THR A 14 9.41 4.35 -1.72
C THR A 14 8.38 5.48 -1.57
N ASP A 15 8.89 6.71 -1.46
CA ASP A 15 8.07 7.93 -1.50
C ASP A 15 7.69 8.34 -2.94
N GLY A 16 8.09 7.56 -3.96
CA GLY A 16 7.81 7.81 -5.37
C GLY A 16 6.51 7.19 -5.87
N PHE A 17 6.21 7.40 -7.16
CA PHE A 17 5.07 6.75 -7.81
C PHE A 17 5.36 5.27 -8.09
N ALA A 18 4.90 4.41 -7.18
CA ALA A 18 5.25 2.99 -7.15
C ALA A 18 4.58 2.06 -8.20
N PRO A 19 3.35 2.28 -8.70
CA PRO A 19 2.64 1.27 -9.53
C PRO A 19 3.43 0.69 -10.71
N PRO A 20 4.20 1.47 -11.49
CA PRO A 20 4.96 0.92 -12.62
C PRO A 20 6.11 0.00 -12.21
N THR A 21 6.62 0.12 -10.97
CA THR A 21 7.78 -0.66 -10.49
C THR A 21 7.37 -1.96 -9.80
N ILE A 22 6.09 -2.10 -9.42
CA ILE A 22 5.56 -3.31 -8.74
C ILE A 22 5.89 -4.60 -9.50
N PRO A 23 5.64 -4.72 -10.83
CA PRO A 23 5.94 -5.97 -11.55
C PRO A 23 7.43 -6.31 -11.50
N ILE A 24 8.29 -5.30 -11.65
CA ILE A 24 9.75 -5.46 -11.68
C ILE A 24 10.27 -5.94 -10.31
N TYR A 25 9.85 -5.32 -9.21
CA TYR A 25 10.31 -5.73 -7.88
C TYR A 25 9.77 -7.10 -7.47
N ARG A 26 8.55 -7.43 -7.87
CA ARG A 26 8.00 -8.77 -7.63
C ARG A 26 8.81 -9.85 -8.34
N GLU A 27 9.13 -9.63 -9.62
CA GLU A 27 9.89 -10.58 -10.44
C GLU A 27 11.35 -10.70 -10.01
N MET A 28 12.03 -9.58 -9.80
CA MET A 28 13.48 -9.56 -9.61
C MET A 28 13.94 -9.90 -8.19
N ILE A 29 13.17 -9.49 -7.18
CA ILE A 29 13.56 -9.63 -5.76
C ILE A 29 12.50 -10.30 -4.89
N GLY A 30 11.41 -10.79 -5.48
CA GLY A 30 10.35 -11.47 -4.73
C GLY A 30 9.61 -10.54 -3.76
N MET A 31 9.52 -9.25 -4.07
CA MET A 31 8.81 -8.29 -3.23
C MET A 31 7.34 -8.70 -3.05
N ASN A 32 6.86 -8.70 -1.81
CA ASN A 32 5.48 -9.00 -1.45
C ASN A 32 4.88 -8.02 -0.43
N VAL A 33 5.65 -6.99 -0.05
CA VAL A 33 5.18 -5.89 0.80
C VAL A 33 5.64 -4.55 0.20
N MET A 34 4.76 -3.54 0.20
CA MET A 34 5.10 -2.20 -0.27
C MET A 34 4.61 -1.12 0.70
N SER A 35 5.47 -0.12 0.96
CA SER A 35 5.21 1.04 1.82
C SER A 35 5.87 2.31 1.26
N PRO A 36 5.48 3.52 1.75
CA PRO A 36 4.22 3.85 2.42
C PRO A 36 3.07 4.05 1.42
N PHE A 37 3.27 3.73 0.13
CA PHE A 37 2.30 4.00 -0.93
C PHE A 37 1.91 5.49 -0.98
N GLU A 38 2.93 6.34 -1.16
CA GLU A 38 2.86 7.79 -0.95
C GLU A 38 1.81 8.48 -1.84
N VAL A 39 0.77 9.02 -1.21
CA VAL A 39 -0.36 9.67 -1.88
C VAL A 39 0.08 10.98 -2.56
N ALA A 40 1.06 11.69 -1.99
CA ALA A 40 1.64 12.89 -2.60
C ALA A 40 2.33 12.60 -3.94
N ALA A 41 2.80 11.37 -4.15
CA ALA A 41 3.37 10.91 -5.41
C ALA A 41 2.32 10.37 -6.39
N GLY A 42 1.03 10.45 -6.06
CA GLY A 42 -0.08 10.01 -6.91
C GLY A 42 -0.46 8.53 -6.75
N CYS A 43 0.02 7.86 -5.71
CA CYS A 43 -0.36 6.48 -5.42
C CYS A 43 -1.81 6.38 -4.90
N ASP A 44 -2.64 5.51 -5.50
CA ASP A 44 -3.98 5.16 -5.01
C ASP A 44 -4.03 3.71 -4.49
N VAL A 45 -4.04 3.55 -3.17
CA VAL A 45 -3.96 2.24 -2.50
C VAL A 45 -5.15 1.34 -2.81
N VAL A 46 -6.32 1.92 -3.09
CA VAL A 46 -7.54 1.17 -3.38
C VAL A 46 -7.50 0.63 -4.80
N GLN A 47 -6.98 1.39 -5.76
CA GLN A 47 -6.71 0.89 -7.11
C GLN A 47 -5.69 -0.23 -7.09
N VAL A 48 -4.53 0.01 -6.49
CA VAL A 48 -3.43 -0.97 -6.46
C VAL A 48 -3.82 -2.21 -5.65
N GLY A 49 -4.59 -2.06 -4.58
CA GLY A 49 -5.12 -3.21 -3.85
C GLY A 49 -6.08 -4.10 -4.67
N ARG A 50 -6.69 -3.58 -5.74
CA ARG A 50 -7.46 -4.38 -6.71
C ARG A 50 -6.56 -5.04 -7.75
N ASP A 51 -5.60 -4.29 -8.26
CA ASP A 51 -4.72 -4.73 -9.34
C ASP A 51 -3.72 -5.82 -8.86
N TRP A 52 -3.31 -5.78 -7.59
CA TRP A 52 -2.41 -6.75 -6.94
C TRP A 52 -2.98 -7.25 -5.60
N PRO A 53 -3.98 -8.15 -5.61
CA PRO A 53 -4.72 -8.56 -4.41
C PRO A 53 -3.87 -9.34 -3.38
N ASP A 54 -2.73 -9.89 -3.79
CA ASP A 54 -1.79 -10.65 -2.96
C ASP A 54 -0.61 -9.81 -2.42
N LEU A 55 -0.49 -8.54 -2.84
CA LEU A 55 0.53 -7.62 -2.34
C LEU A 55 0.07 -6.98 -1.03
N ALA A 56 0.86 -7.10 0.04
CA ALA A 56 0.59 -6.39 1.28
C ALA A 56 0.95 -4.90 1.11
N LEU A 57 -0.02 -4.02 1.38
CA LEU A 57 0.13 -2.58 1.22
C LEU A 57 0.09 -1.89 2.58
N PHE A 58 1.07 -1.05 2.86
CA PHE A 58 1.13 -0.22 4.07
C PHE A 58 1.12 1.26 3.69
N GLY A 59 0.33 2.05 4.41
CA GLY A 59 0.15 3.47 4.17
C GLY A 59 -1.02 3.78 3.22
N GLY A 60 -0.81 4.61 2.19
CA GLY A 60 -1.88 5.02 1.26
C GLY A 60 -2.91 5.99 1.85
N ILE A 61 -2.57 6.64 2.97
CA ILE A 61 -3.41 7.64 3.66
C ILE A 61 -2.72 9.01 3.55
N ASP A 62 -3.45 10.01 3.05
CA ASP A 62 -2.88 11.35 2.89
C ASP A 62 -2.88 12.12 4.22
N LYS A 63 -1.71 12.22 4.84
CA LYS A 63 -1.50 12.99 6.07
C LYS A 63 -1.83 14.48 5.95
N ARG A 64 -1.79 15.07 4.74
CA ARG A 64 -2.12 16.50 4.54
C ARG A 64 -3.59 16.79 4.84
N VAL A 65 -4.45 15.78 4.80
CA VAL A 65 -5.87 15.89 5.14
C VAL A 65 -6.07 16.23 6.63
N LEU A 66 -5.11 15.94 7.51
CA LEU A 66 -5.19 16.29 8.93
C LEU A 66 -5.38 17.80 9.17
N ALA A 67 -4.81 18.64 8.29
CA ALA A 67 -4.97 20.09 8.36
C ALA A 67 -6.36 20.59 7.91
N GLN A 68 -7.17 19.73 7.29
CA GLN A 68 -8.48 20.07 6.73
C GLN A 68 -9.65 19.76 7.69
N GLY A 69 -9.35 19.13 8.83
CA GLY A 69 -10.32 18.84 9.89
C GLY A 69 -11.08 17.52 9.73
N PRO A 70 -11.91 17.16 10.73
CA PRO A 70 -12.50 15.82 10.85
C PRO A 70 -13.32 15.37 9.64
N ALA A 71 -14.16 16.24 9.07
CA ALA A 71 -15.00 15.87 7.93
C ALA A 71 -14.19 15.45 6.68
N ALA A 72 -13.02 16.04 6.47
CA ALA A 72 -12.13 15.68 5.38
C ALA A 72 -11.43 14.33 5.67
N ILE A 73 -11.05 14.10 6.93
CA ILE A 73 -10.50 12.82 7.40
C ILE A 73 -11.53 11.71 7.20
N ASP A 74 -12.76 11.91 7.67
CA ASP A 74 -13.87 10.96 7.55
C ASP A 74 -14.11 10.57 6.10
N LYS A 75 -14.25 11.56 5.20
CA LYS A 75 -14.41 11.32 3.76
C LYS A 75 -13.28 10.48 3.15
N MET A 76 -12.04 10.73 3.56
CA MET A 76 -10.88 9.97 3.07
C MET A 76 -10.90 8.53 3.57
N VAL A 77 -11.10 8.32 4.87
CA VAL A 77 -11.07 6.98 5.47
C VAL A 77 -12.28 6.13 5.05
N GLU A 78 -13.45 6.75 4.88
CA GLU A 78 -14.66 6.09 4.34
C GLU A 78 -14.45 5.58 2.91
N ARG A 79 -13.66 6.29 2.09
CA ARG A 79 -13.28 5.83 0.74
C ARG A 79 -12.35 4.62 0.79
N ILE A 80 -11.39 4.60 1.70
CA ILE A 80 -10.23 3.69 1.67
C ILE A 80 -10.45 2.45 2.53
N LEU A 81 -10.82 2.63 3.80
CA LEU A 81 -10.82 1.54 4.78
C LEU A 81 -11.77 0.40 4.45
N PRO A 82 -13.01 0.61 3.93
CA PRO A 82 -13.88 -0.51 3.58
C PRO A 82 -13.28 -1.43 2.51
N ALA A 83 -12.61 -0.84 1.50
CA ALA A 83 -11.97 -1.60 0.43
C ALA A 83 -10.76 -2.40 0.93
N MET A 84 -9.91 -1.78 1.76
CA MET A 84 -8.73 -2.42 2.32
C MET A 84 -9.09 -3.51 3.34
N ARG A 85 -10.07 -3.26 4.22
CA ARG A 85 -10.59 -4.27 5.16
C ARG A 85 -11.15 -5.50 4.45
N LYS A 86 -11.85 -5.32 3.33
CA LYS A 86 -12.43 -6.44 2.56
C LYS A 86 -11.37 -7.43 2.05
N ARG A 87 -10.12 -6.97 1.86
CA ARG A 87 -9.00 -7.80 1.39
C ARG A 87 -8.08 -8.31 2.50
N GLY A 88 -8.44 -8.14 3.77
CA GLY A 88 -7.71 -8.69 4.92
C GLY A 88 -6.73 -7.74 5.60
N GLY A 89 -6.73 -6.45 5.24
CA GLY A 89 -5.84 -5.43 5.79
C GLY A 89 -5.81 -4.18 4.94
#